data_AF-A0A1R1X6W0-F1
#
_entry.id   AF-A0A1R1X6W0-F1
#
_cell.length_a   1.000
_cell.length_b   1.000
_cell.length_c   1.000
_cell.angle_alpha   90.00
_cell.angle_beta   90.00
_cell.angle_gamma   90.00
#
_symmetry.space_group_name_H-M   'P 1'
#
loop_
_entity.id
_entity.type
_entity.pdbx_description
1 polymer ?
#
loop_
_entity_poly.entity_id
_entity_poly.type
_entity_poly.pdbx_seq_one_letter_code
_entity_poly.pdbx_strand_id
1 'polypeptide(L)'
;MGAHLSGPDSVWFGHLISDNSPCIQPFPLFIQEFSRNFSDPSEVIRARAQIRMLRQGSRSVAAYAAEFKTLSRDGGYDQLALVDQFFRGLNDIVMNFMIMADLSASLERNIDNALRIDILLAMYRAPNPPLAASKISSVPQNSRQIPATASAPGYLHMEIDTVTSCFRPPLTTEEKKKRRELGVCLYSGQPGHIIPN
;
A
#
# COMPACT_ATOMS: atom_id res chain seq x y z
N MET A 1 -35.94 18.75 -21.52
CA MET A 1 -35.49 17.35 -21.69
C MET A 1 -35.20 16.99 -23.14
N GLY A 2 -36.06 17.31 -24.12
CA GLY A 2 -35.80 16.95 -25.53
C GLY A 2 -34.64 17.67 -26.26
N ALA A 3 -34.14 18.80 -25.75
CA ALA A 3 -33.12 19.61 -26.45
C ALA A 3 -31.73 18.96 -26.58
N HIS A 4 -31.45 17.91 -25.80
CA HIS A 4 -30.18 17.19 -25.83
C HIS A 4 -30.28 15.83 -26.53
N LEU A 5 -31.49 15.42 -26.93
CA LEU A 5 -31.70 14.16 -27.66
C LEU A 5 -31.54 14.44 -29.15
N SER A 6 -30.76 13.61 -29.83
CA SER A 6 -30.49 13.74 -31.26
C SER A 6 -30.68 12.40 -31.96
N GLY A 7 -30.97 12.43 -33.27
CA GLY A 7 -31.15 11.21 -34.05
C GLY A 7 -32.31 10.33 -33.54
N PRO A 8 -32.13 9.00 -33.44
CA PRO A 8 -33.18 8.04 -33.04
C PRO A 8 -33.82 8.37 -31.68
N ASP A 9 -33.05 8.87 -30.73
CA ASP A 9 -33.47 9.18 -29.37
C ASP A 9 -34.52 10.30 -29.35
N SER A 10 -34.38 11.28 -30.24
CA SER A 10 -35.31 12.40 -30.39
C SER A 10 -36.66 11.93 -30.95
N VAL A 11 -36.64 11.03 -31.93
CA VAL A 11 -37.84 10.44 -32.53
C VAL A 11 -38.60 9.60 -31.51
N TRP A 12 -37.89 8.73 -30.78
CA TRP A 12 -38.45 7.94 -29.68
C TRP A 12 -39.09 8.83 -28.60
N PHE A 13 -38.41 9.91 -28.20
CA PHE A 13 -38.96 10.85 -27.22
C PHE A 13 -40.21 11.57 -27.75
N GLY A 14 -40.25 11.89 -29.04
CA GLY A 14 -41.42 12.45 -29.71
C GLY A 14 -42.63 11.52 -29.69
N HIS A 15 -42.43 10.21 -29.87
CA HIS A 15 -43.49 9.20 -29.73
C HIS A 15 -44.04 9.15 -28.31
N LEU A 16 -43.16 9.12 -27.31
CA LEU A 16 -43.58 9.12 -25.91
C LEU A 16 -44.47 10.33 -25.56
N ILE A 17 -44.13 11.52 -26.06
CA ILE A 17 -44.94 12.74 -25.85
C ILE A 17 -46.30 12.61 -26.55
N SER A 18 -46.29 12.13 -27.80
CA SER A 18 -47.51 11.98 -28.61
C SER A 18 -48.49 10.99 -27.97
N ASP A 19 -47.97 9.92 -27.37
CA ASP A 19 -48.74 8.85 -26.74
C ASP A 19 -49.16 9.18 -25.29
N ASN A 20 -48.82 10.38 -24.77
CA ASN A 20 -49.01 10.76 -23.36
C ASN A 20 -48.50 9.69 -22.38
N SER A 21 -47.33 9.12 -22.68
CA SER A 21 -46.80 8.01 -21.88
C SER A 21 -46.56 8.43 -20.42
N PRO A 22 -47.04 7.65 -19.44
CA PRO A 22 -46.87 7.99 -18.03
C PRO A 22 -45.41 7.96 -17.58
N CYS A 23 -44.50 7.35 -18.35
CA CYS A 23 -43.08 7.30 -17.98
C CYS A 23 -42.33 8.63 -18.17
N ILE A 24 -42.88 9.61 -18.89
CA ILE A 24 -42.25 10.94 -19.05
C ILE A 24 -42.44 11.81 -17.79
N GLN A 25 -43.49 11.55 -17.00
CA GLN A 25 -43.83 12.41 -15.86
C GLN A 25 -42.80 12.29 -14.72
N PRO A 26 -42.45 11.08 -14.24
CA PRO A 26 -41.41 10.93 -13.22
C PRO A 26 -40.06 10.74 -13.89
N PHE A 27 -39.11 11.61 -13.57
CA PHE A 27 -37.72 11.49 -14.05
C PHE A 27 -37.11 10.09 -13.85
N PRO A 28 -37.33 9.37 -12.73
CA PRO A 28 -36.83 8.00 -12.58
C PRO A 28 -37.39 7.00 -13.60
N LEU A 29 -38.68 7.07 -13.92
CA LEU A 29 -39.29 6.20 -14.94
C LEU A 29 -38.79 6.55 -16.34
N PHE A 30 -38.59 7.83 -16.61
CA PHE A 30 -38.04 8.29 -17.88
C PHE A 30 -36.62 7.75 -18.09
N ILE A 31 -35.74 7.90 -17.11
CA ILE A 31 -34.36 7.38 -17.18
C ILE A 31 -34.33 5.86 -17.28
N GLN A 32 -35.23 5.16 -16.60
CA GLN A 32 -35.34 3.70 -16.71
C GLN A 32 -35.72 3.27 -18.13
N GLU A 33 -36.74 3.87 -18.72
CA GLU A 33 -37.16 3.58 -20.09
C GLU A 33 -36.11 4.04 -21.11
N PHE A 34 -35.48 5.18 -20.90
CA PHE A 34 -34.39 5.67 -21.75
C PHE A 34 -33.21 4.69 -21.74
N SER A 35 -32.75 4.29 -20.55
CA SER A 35 -31.69 3.29 -20.41
C SER A 35 -32.09 1.95 -21.04
N ARG A 36 -33.35 1.53 -20.91
CA ARG A 36 -33.83 0.27 -21.53
C ARG A 36 -33.74 0.31 -23.06
N ASN A 37 -34.01 1.46 -23.68
CA ASN A 37 -34.02 1.59 -25.14
C ASN A 37 -32.65 1.92 -25.73
N PHE A 38 -31.77 2.59 -24.98
CA PHE A 38 -30.52 3.15 -25.50
C PHE A 38 -29.25 2.75 -24.74
N SER A 39 -29.34 2.12 -23.56
CA SER A 39 -28.14 1.51 -22.97
C SER A 39 -27.75 0.27 -23.75
N ASP A 40 -26.47 0.13 -24.04
CA ASP A 40 -25.90 -1.08 -24.64
C ASP A 40 -25.49 -2.05 -23.51
N PRO A 41 -26.24 -3.14 -23.26
CA PRO A 41 -25.86 -4.11 -22.23
C PRO A 41 -24.54 -4.81 -22.57
N SER A 42 -24.15 -4.82 -23.85
CA SER A 42 -22.90 -5.44 -24.30
C SER A 42 -21.67 -4.69 -23.79
N GLU A 43 -21.78 -3.37 -23.59
CA GLU A 43 -20.70 -2.56 -23.03
C GLU A 43 -20.40 -2.95 -21.58
N VAL A 44 -21.43 -3.05 -20.74
CA VAL A 44 -21.30 -3.47 -19.34
C VAL A 44 -20.76 -4.90 -19.25
N ILE A 45 -21.28 -5.81 -20.08
CA ILE A 45 -20.82 -7.21 -20.12
C ILE A 45 -19.34 -7.28 -20.52
N ARG A 46 -18.93 -6.51 -21.52
CA ARG A 46 -17.55 -6.42 -21.99
C ARG A 46 -16.63 -5.84 -20.93
N ALA A 47 -17.01 -4.73 -20.29
CA ALA A 47 -16.26 -4.13 -19.20
C ALA A 47 -16.06 -5.12 -18.04
N ARG A 48 -17.12 -5.84 -17.63
CA ARG A 48 -17.01 -6.91 -16.62
C ARG A 48 -16.09 -8.05 -17.05
N ALA A 49 -16.11 -8.45 -18.32
CA ALA A 49 -15.19 -9.46 -18.84
C ALA A 49 -13.74 -8.96 -18.78
N GLN A 50 -13.49 -7.71 -19.17
CA GLN A 50 -12.16 -7.09 -19.12
C GLN A 50 -11.65 -6.98 -17.67
N ILE A 51 -12.48 -6.55 -16.71
CA ILE A 51 -12.12 -6.52 -15.28
C ILE A 51 -11.69 -7.91 -14.80
N ARG A 52 -12.47 -8.96 -15.10
CA ARG A 52 -12.17 -10.33 -14.67
C ARG A 52 -10.86 -10.87 -15.26
N MET A 53 -10.51 -10.43 -16.47
CA MET A 53 -9.27 -10.82 -17.16
C MET A 53 -8.08 -9.92 -16.82
N LEU A 54 -8.32 -8.75 -16.21
CA LEU A 54 -7.27 -7.79 -15.93
C LEU A 54 -6.31 -8.34 -14.87
N ARG A 55 -5.02 -8.29 -15.17
CA ARG A 55 -3.94 -8.67 -14.26
C ARG A 55 -2.91 -7.56 -14.20
N GLN A 56 -2.34 -7.32 -13.02
CA GLN A 56 -1.21 -6.42 -12.83
C GLN A 56 0.00 -6.95 -13.61
N GLY A 57 0.29 -8.25 -13.47
CA GLY A 57 1.43 -8.90 -14.14
C GLY A 57 2.76 -8.31 -13.68
N SER A 58 3.59 -7.89 -14.64
CA SER A 58 4.88 -7.21 -14.41
C SER A 58 4.77 -5.69 -14.31
N ARG A 59 3.57 -5.12 -14.45
CA ARG A 59 3.34 -3.68 -14.42
C ARG A 59 3.29 -3.15 -12.99
N SER A 60 3.51 -1.85 -12.83
CA SER A 60 3.33 -1.18 -11.53
C SER A 60 1.87 -1.23 -11.08
N VAL A 61 1.64 -1.13 -9.77
CA VAL A 61 0.28 -1.06 -9.22
C VAL A 61 -0.45 0.17 -9.75
N ALA A 62 0.26 1.29 -9.98
CA ALA A 62 -0.33 2.52 -10.53
C ALA A 62 -0.93 2.32 -11.93
N ALA A 63 -0.20 1.65 -12.83
CA ALA A 63 -0.68 1.37 -14.17
C ALA A 63 -1.90 0.43 -14.15
N TYR A 64 -1.85 -0.62 -13.33
CA TYR A 64 -2.96 -1.55 -13.14
C TYR A 64 -4.20 -0.85 -12.55
N ALA A 65 -4.03 -0.05 -11.49
CA ALA A 65 -5.12 0.63 -10.83
C ALA A 65 -5.82 1.65 -11.75
N ALA A 66 -5.06 2.37 -12.59
CA ALA A 66 -5.63 3.30 -13.56
C ALA A 66 -6.56 2.57 -14.55
N GLU A 67 -6.09 1.47 -15.15
CA GLU A 67 -6.89 0.68 -16.09
C GLU A 67 -8.10 0.03 -15.40
N PHE A 68 -7.91 -0.50 -14.19
CA PHE A 68 -8.99 -1.07 -13.39
C PHE A 68 -10.08 -0.03 -13.10
N LYS A 69 -9.70 1.20 -12.72
CA LYS A 69 -10.64 2.31 -12.47
C LYS A 69 -11.41 2.69 -13.72
N THR A 70 -10.75 2.74 -14.88
CA THR A 70 -11.43 3.02 -16.15
C THR A 70 -12.53 2.00 -16.41
N LEU A 71 -12.21 0.70 -16.32
CA LEU A 71 -13.18 -0.37 -16.56
C LEU A 71 -14.28 -0.42 -15.49
N SER A 72 -13.97 -0.05 -14.25
CA SER A 72 -14.91 -0.08 -13.12
C SER A 72 -16.08 0.87 -13.29
N ARG A 73 -15.90 1.98 -14.03
CA ARG A 73 -16.96 2.97 -14.31
C ARG A 73 -18.09 2.35 -15.14
N ASP A 74 -17.74 1.48 -16.07
CA ASP A 74 -18.68 0.93 -17.06
C ASP A 74 -19.13 -0.49 -16.69
N GLY A 75 -18.42 -1.16 -15.77
CA GLY A 75 -18.69 -2.54 -15.35
C GLY A 75 -19.88 -2.71 -14.42
N GLY A 76 -20.43 -1.64 -13.83
CA GLY A 76 -21.61 -1.71 -12.95
C GLY A 76 -21.47 -2.72 -11.79
N TYR A 77 -20.26 -2.88 -11.26
CA TYR A 77 -20.00 -3.66 -10.06
C TYR A 77 -20.30 -2.81 -8.81
N ASP A 78 -20.74 -3.47 -7.75
CA ASP A 78 -20.81 -2.84 -6.44
C ASP A 78 -19.43 -2.71 -5.81
N GLN A 79 -19.34 -1.89 -4.77
CA GLN A 79 -18.06 -1.53 -4.14
C GLN A 79 -17.30 -2.76 -3.61
N LEU A 80 -17.99 -3.76 -3.07
CA LEU A 80 -17.36 -4.97 -2.55
C LEU A 80 -16.90 -5.90 -3.68
N ALA A 81 -17.67 -6.07 -4.76
CA ALA A 81 -17.18 -6.82 -5.91
C ALA A 81 -15.98 -6.15 -6.57
N LEU A 82 -15.95 -4.82 -6.65
CA LEU A 82 -14.77 -4.11 -7.16
C LEU A 82 -13.53 -4.38 -6.31
N VAL A 83 -13.68 -4.41 -4.98
CA VAL A 83 -12.58 -4.74 -4.07
C VAL A 83 -12.09 -6.18 -4.29
N ASP A 84 -13.00 -7.16 -4.34
CA ASP A 84 -12.67 -8.56 -4.62
C ASP A 84 -11.94 -8.72 -5.98
N GLN A 85 -12.48 -8.11 -7.04
CA GLN A 85 -11.88 -8.18 -8.37
C GLN A 85 -10.51 -7.48 -8.42
N PHE A 86 -10.36 -6.35 -7.72
CA PHE A 86 -9.09 -5.64 -7.64
C PHE A 86 -8.01 -6.52 -7.04
N PHE A 87 -8.30 -7.19 -5.92
CA PHE A 87 -7.37 -8.10 -5.26
C PHE A 87 -6.99 -9.30 -6.13
N ARG A 88 -7.96 -9.92 -6.82
CA ARG A 88 -7.71 -11.06 -7.74
C ARG A 88 -6.76 -10.72 -8.89
N GLY A 89 -6.70 -9.45 -9.29
CA GLY A 89 -5.84 -9.01 -10.37
C GLY A 89 -4.45 -8.54 -9.93
N LEU A 90 -4.20 -8.35 -8.64
CA LEU A 90 -2.88 -7.94 -8.13
C LEU A 90 -1.82 -9.03 -8.32
N ASN A 91 -0.56 -8.62 -8.37
CA ASN A 91 0.58 -9.54 -8.31
C ASN A 91 0.68 -10.17 -6.92
N ASP A 92 1.03 -11.47 -6.86
CA ASP A 92 1.13 -12.25 -5.62
C ASP A 92 1.97 -11.57 -4.53
N ILE A 93 3.08 -10.91 -4.90
CA ILE A 93 3.93 -10.23 -3.93
C ILE A 93 3.17 -9.08 -3.27
N VAL A 94 2.53 -8.22 -4.07
CA VAL A 94 1.74 -7.09 -3.55
C VAL A 94 0.54 -7.61 -2.75
N MET A 95 -0.13 -8.65 -3.26
CA MET A 95 -1.27 -9.28 -2.60
C MET A 95 -0.91 -9.84 -1.23
N ASN A 96 0.25 -10.50 -1.09
CA ASN A 96 0.72 -11.02 0.19
C ASN A 96 0.89 -9.92 1.24
N PHE A 97 1.45 -8.76 0.87
CA PHE A 97 1.55 -7.62 1.77
C PHE A 97 0.19 -6.98 2.06
N MET A 98 -0.71 -6.95 1.08
CA MET A 98 -2.07 -6.42 1.27
C MET A 98 -2.88 -7.25 2.26
N ILE A 99 -2.75 -8.58 2.27
CA ILE A 99 -3.46 -9.46 3.22
C ILE A 99 -2.98 -9.24 4.66
N MET A 100 -1.71 -8.84 4.84
CA MET A 100 -1.16 -8.50 6.16
C MET A 100 -1.57 -7.09 6.62
N ALA A 101 -2.05 -6.25 5.72
CA ALA A 101 -2.62 -4.95 6.04
C ALA A 101 -4.14 -5.09 6.26
N ASP A 102 -4.76 -4.21 7.05
CA ASP A 102 -6.22 -4.22 7.20
C ASP A 102 -6.90 -3.89 5.86
N LEU A 103 -7.65 -4.85 5.32
CA LEU A 103 -8.47 -4.67 4.12
C LEU A 103 -9.61 -3.71 4.42
N SER A 104 -9.77 -2.70 3.56
CA SER A 104 -10.90 -1.77 3.63
C SER A 104 -12.05 -2.23 2.74
N ALA A 105 -13.28 -1.86 3.09
CA ALA A 105 -14.42 -1.97 2.17
C ALA A 105 -14.35 -0.94 1.01
N SER A 106 -13.47 0.07 1.10
CA SER A 106 -13.28 1.09 0.06
C SER A 106 -12.19 0.68 -0.93
N LEU A 107 -12.54 0.60 -2.21
CA LEU A 107 -11.58 0.36 -3.30
C LEU A 107 -10.46 1.39 -3.29
N GLU A 108 -10.80 2.67 -3.11
CA GLU A 108 -9.81 3.76 -3.11
C GLU A 108 -8.78 3.58 -2.01
N ARG A 109 -9.23 3.20 -0.81
CA ARG A 109 -8.32 2.92 0.31
C ARG A 109 -7.40 1.73 0.03
N ASN A 110 -7.92 0.69 -0.60
CA ASN A 110 -7.12 -0.47 -0.98
C ASN A 110 -6.12 -0.15 -2.10
N ILE A 111 -6.49 0.72 -3.05
CA ILE A 111 -5.57 1.22 -4.08
C ILE A 111 -4.42 2.02 -3.45
N ASP A 112 -4.73 2.95 -2.55
CA ASP A 112 -3.69 3.73 -1.84
C ASP A 112 -2.70 2.85 -1.08
N ASN A 113 -3.23 1.83 -0.37
CA ASN A 113 -2.41 0.86 0.34
C ASN A 113 -1.52 0.05 -0.61
N ALA A 114 -2.09 -0.42 -1.73
CA ALA A 114 -1.35 -1.20 -2.73
C ALA A 114 -0.24 -0.35 -3.40
N LEU A 115 -0.51 0.94 -3.67
CA LEU A 115 0.49 1.87 -4.18
C LEU A 115 1.65 2.08 -3.20
N ARG A 116 1.35 2.22 -1.90
CA ARG A 116 2.37 2.34 -0.86
C ARG A 116 3.26 1.10 -0.79
N ILE A 117 2.67 -0.08 -0.88
CA ILE A 117 3.41 -1.35 -0.93
C ILE A 117 4.30 -1.43 -2.18
N ASP A 118 3.79 -1.03 -3.35
CA ASP A 118 4.55 -1.03 -4.61
C ASP A 118 5.81 -0.15 -4.50
N ILE A 119 5.68 1.04 -3.91
CA ILE A 119 6.80 1.94 -3.64
C ILE A 119 7.80 1.30 -2.67
N LEU A 120 7.33 0.71 -1.57
CA LEU A 120 8.21 0.04 -0.60
C LEU A 120 8.97 -1.11 -1.26
N LEU A 121 8.29 -1.96 -2.03
CA LEU A 121 8.92 -3.06 -2.76
C LEU A 121 9.95 -2.57 -3.77
N ALA A 122 9.68 -1.47 -4.48
CA ALA A 122 10.65 -0.85 -5.37
C ALA A 122 11.89 -0.37 -4.62
N MET A 123 11.72 0.24 -3.43
CA MET A 123 12.85 0.69 -2.60
C MET A 123 13.74 -0.46 -2.11
N TYR A 124 13.15 -1.60 -1.73
CA TYR A 124 13.92 -2.79 -1.30
C TYR A 124 14.58 -3.56 -2.45
N ARG A 125 14.03 -3.47 -3.67
CA ARG A 125 14.65 -4.06 -4.87
C ARG A 125 15.80 -3.22 -5.41
N ALA A 126 15.82 -1.92 -5.13
CA ALA A 126 16.94 -1.08 -5.49
C ALA A 126 18.19 -1.54 -4.69
N PRO A 127 19.34 -1.75 -5.35
CA PRO A 127 20.58 -2.07 -4.65
C PRO A 127 20.99 -0.86 -3.80
N ASN A 128 20.64 -0.92 -2.51
CA ASN A 128 20.88 0.08 -1.47
C ASN A 128 20.29 1.49 -1.78
N PRO A 129 19.21 1.92 -1.11
CA PRO A 129 18.98 3.37 -1.01
C PRO A 129 20.17 3.98 -0.29
N PRO A 130 20.70 5.16 -0.70
CA PRO A 130 21.58 5.90 0.18
C PRO A 130 20.74 6.20 1.41
N LEU A 131 21.09 5.56 2.54
CA LEU A 131 20.72 6.09 3.86
C LEU A 131 21.17 7.53 3.81
N ALA A 132 20.23 8.45 3.60
CA ALA A 132 20.48 9.87 3.67
C ALA A 132 21.06 10.05 5.07
N ALA A 133 22.37 10.27 5.13
CA ALA A 133 23.07 10.62 6.35
C ALA A 133 22.40 11.90 6.83
N SER A 134 21.41 11.75 7.69
CA SER A 134 20.80 12.85 8.39
C SER A 134 21.94 13.43 9.21
N LYS A 135 22.50 14.54 8.72
CA LYS A 135 23.43 15.36 9.48
C LYS A 135 22.61 15.91 10.63
N ILE A 136 22.53 15.13 11.71
CA ILE A 136 22.00 15.59 12.98
C ILE A 136 22.96 16.70 13.41
N SER A 137 22.58 17.93 13.13
CA SER A 137 23.21 19.11 13.70
C SER A 137 23.02 19.00 15.21
N SER A 138 24.11 18.83 15.93
CA SER A 138 24.15 18.72 17.39
C SER A 138 23.55 19.98 18.02
N VAL A 139 22.33 19.89 18.51
CA VAL A 139 21.78 20.87 19.45
C VAL A 139 22.30 20.51 20.84
N PRO A 140 22.89 21.44 21.61
CA PRO A 140 23.37 21.13 22.95
C PRO A 140 22.17 20.98 23.90
N GLN A 141 21.99 19.76 24.44
CA GLN A 141 21.02 19.51 25.51
C GLN A 141 21.51 20.13 26.81
N ASN A 142 20.80 21.17 27.26
CA ASN A 142 20.96 21.74 28.59
C ASN A 142 20.27 20.81 29.60
N SER A 143 21.06 20.20 30.48
CA SER A 143 20.59 19.28 31.53
C SER A 143 19.73 20.03 32.55
N ARG A 144 18.48 19.58 32.75
CA ARG A 144 17.69 19.91 33.94
C ARG A 144 17.29 18.61 34.63
N GLN A 145 17.91 18.39 35.78
CA GLN A 145 17.60 17.34 36.74
C GLN A 145 16.16 17.51 37.26
N ILE A 146 15.43 16.41 37.40
CA ILE A 146 14.21 16.35 38.23
C ILE A 146 14.33 15.10 39.13
N PRO A 147 14.06 15.18 40.44
CA PRO A 147 14.21 14.07 41.38
C PRO A 147 13.03 13.08 41.35
N ALA A 148 13.32 11.86 41.80
CA ALA A 148 12.43 10.70 41.85
C ALA A 148 11.41 10.73 43.00
N THR A 149 10.21 10.22 42.74
CA THR A 149 9.20 9.66 43.69
C THR A 149 8.11 8.98 42.83
N ALA A 150 7.42 7.89 43.12
CA ALA A 150 7.50 6.79 44.08
C ALA A 150 6.46 5.73 43.63
N SER A 151 6.63 4.48 44.08
CA SER A 151 5.57 3.50 44.43
C SER A 151 4.89 2.57 43.38
N ALA A 152 5.31 1.30 43.48
CA ALA A 152 4.47 0.07 43.62
C ALA A 152 3.92 -0.63 42.35
N PRO A 153 3.46 -1.90 42.45
CA PRO A 153 4.25 -3.08 42.12
C PRO A 153 3.62 -3.89 40.99
N GLY A 154 4.41 -4.32 40.02
CA GLY A 154 3.89 -5.13 38.92
C GLY A 154 5.00 -5.93 38.28
N TYR A 155 4.83 -7.26 38.34
CA TYR A 155 5.38 -8.25 37.41
C TYR A 155 6.91 -8.17 37.20
N LEU A 156 7.65 -9.17 37.71
CA LEU A 156 9.06 -9.35 37.36
C LEU A 156 9.20 -9.53 35.85
N HIS A 157 9.43 -8.42 35.17
CA HIS A 157 9.98 -8.35 33.84
C HIS A 157 11.38 -8.94 33.93
N MET A 158 11.65 -10.02 33.19
CA MET A 158 13.02 -10.48 33.02
C MET A 158 13.74 -9.38 32.24
N GLU A 159 14.54 -8.56 32.93
CA GLU A 159 15.53 -7.72 32.29
C GLU A 159 16.49 -8.65 31.57
N ILE A 160 16.35 -8.70 30.24
CA ILE A 160 17.42 -9.22 29.39
C ILE A 160 18.55 -8.20 29.55
N ASP A 161 19.60 -8.59 30.27
CA ASP A 161 20.87 -7.87 30.29
C ASP A 161 21.26 -7.62 28.84
N THR A 162 21.00 -6.40 28.37
CA THR A 162 21.45 -5.96 27.06
C THR A 162 22.96 -5.82 27.19
N VAL A 163 23.67 -6.91 26.87
CA VAL A 163 25.11 -6.89 26.66
C VAL A 163 25.33 -5.76 25.68
N THR A 164 25.84 -4.65 26.21
CA THR A 164 26.04 -3.43 25.47
C THR A 164 27.05 -3.76 24.39
N SER A 165 26.55 -4.09 23.21
CA SER A 165 27.32 -4.24 21.99
C SER A 165 27.75 -2.83 21.58
N CYS A 166 28.64 -2.24 22.38
CA CYS A 166 29.40 -1.06 21.99
C CYS A 166 30.11 -1.44 20.71
N PHE A 167 29.76 -0.77 19.61
CA PHE A 167 30.49 -0.84 18.36
C PHE A 167 31.95 -0.49 18.65
N ARG A 168 32.82 -1.50 18.72
CA ARG A 168 34.26 -1.27 18.95
C ARG A 168 34.91 -0.94 17.61
N PRO A 169 35.62 0.20 17.51
CA PRO A 169 36.47 0.49 16.36
C PRO A 169 37.43 -0.69 16.11
N PRO A 170 37.76 -1.02 14.85
CA PRO A 170 38.77 -2.03 14.55
C PRO A 170 40.08 -1.71 15.28
N LEU A 171 40.66 -2.72 15.95
CA LEU A 171 41.91 -2.57 16.68
C LEU A 171 43.03 -2.11 15.73
N THR A 172 43.79 -1.11 16.16
CA THR A 172 45.00 -0.67 15.45
C THR A 172 46.04 -1.78 15.41
N THR A 173 46.93 -1.74 14.41
CA THR A 173 47.99 -2.74 14.23
C THR A 173 48.91 -2.85 15.44
N GLU A 174 49.21 -1.72 16.09
CA GLU A 174 49.99 -1.64 17.32
C GLU A 174 49.29 -2.34 18.50
N GLU A 175 48.00 -2.06 18.72
CA GLU A 175 47.23 -2.68 19.79
C GLU A 175 47.07 -4.19 19.58
N LYS A 176 46.93 -4.65 18.33
CA LYS A 176 46.94 -6.08 18.00
C LYS A 176 48.27 -6.75 18.36
N LYS A 177 49.41 -6.07 18.16
CA LYS A 177 50.74 -6.60 18.51
C LYS A 177 50.90 -6.70 20.03
N LYS A 178 50.53 -5.64 20.76
CA LYS A 178 50.57 -5.61 22.22
C LYS A 178 49.71 -6.71 22.85
N ARG A 179 48.50 -6.94 22.31
CA ARG A 179 47.62 -8.03 22.78
C ARG A 179 48.18 -9.43 22.52
N ARG A 180 48.93 -9.62 21.43
CA ARG A 180 49.64 -10.88 21.16
C ARG A 180 50.81 -11.08 22.13
N GLU A 181 51.59 -10.04 22.40
CA GLU A 181 52.68 -10.09 23.38
C GLU A 181 52.18 -10.42 24.79
N LEU A 182 51.00 -9.88 25.15
CA LEU A 182 50.34 -10.15 26.44
C LEU A 182 49.52 -11.47 26.46
N GLY A 183 49.45 -12.20 25.34
CA GLY A 183 48.73 -13.47 25.26
C GLY A 183 47.22 -13.37 25.50
N VAL A 184 46.59 -12.26 25.16
CA VAL A 184 45.15 -12.02 25.35
C VAL A 184 44.38 -12.04 24.03
N CYS A 185 43.10 -12.41 24.09
CA CYS A 185 42.22 -12.50 22.92
C CYS A 185 42.07 -11.16 22.20
N LEU A 186 42.11 -11.17 20.86
CA LEU A 186 41.91 -9.97 20.06
C LEU A 186 40.49 -9.39 20.21
N TYR A 187 39.46 -10.23 20.30
CA TYR A 187 38.06 -9.78 20.34
C TYR A 187 37.56 -9.45 21.74
N SER A 188 37.90 -10.29 22.73
CA SER A 188 37.40 -10.16 24.10
C SER A 188 38.39 -9.54 25.08
N GLY A 189 39.68 -9.42 24.73
CA GLY A 189 40.72 -8.86 25.61
C GLY A 189 41.03 -9.71 26.85
N GLN A 190 40.45 -10.91 26.95
CA GLN A 190 40.62 -11.81 28.09
C GLN A 190 41.75 -12.85 27.85
N PRO A 191 42.45 -13.28 28.91
CA PRO A 191 43.42 -14.37 28.84
C PRO A 191 42.72 -15.73 28.69
N GLY A 192 43.37 -16.70 28.03
CA GLY A 192 42.90 -18.10 27.96
C GLY A 192 42.31 -18.54 26.61
N HIS A 193 42.12 -17.64 25.66
CA HIS A 193 41.77 -17.96 24.28
C HIS A 193 42.53 -17.03 23.33
N ILE A 194 43.56 -17.57 22.67
CA ILE A 194 44.33 -16.87 21.64
C ILE A 194 43.97 -17.54 20.32
N ILE A 195 43.48 -16.77 19.34
CA ILE A 195 43.19 -17.29 17.99
C ILE A 195 44.53 -17.29 17.22
N PRO A 196 45.05 -18.46 16.79
CA PRO A 196 46.19 -18.52 15.88
C PRO A 196 45.80 -18.03 14.49
N ASN A 197 46.79 -17.54 13.72
CA ASN A 197 46.58 -16.95 12.38
C ASN A 197 45.83 -17.87 11.41
#